data_AF-A0AAD5ZMQ3-F1
#
_entry.id   AF-A0AAD5ZMQ3-F1
#
_cell.length_a   1.000
_cell.length_b   1.000
_cell.length_c   1.000
_cell.angle_alpha   90.00
_cell.angle_beta   90.00
_cell.angle_gamma   90.00
#
_symmetry.space_group_name_H-M   'P 1'
#
loop_
_entity.id
_entity.type
_entity.pdbx_description
1 polymer ?
#
loop_
_entity_poly.entity_id
_entity_poly.type
_entity_poly.pdbx_seq_one_letter_code
_entity_poly.pdbx_strand_id
1 'polypeptide(L)'
;MKVLAITLSYMIYDLMATILGDNFTVDNAVHHLVSIVGIGAGLAYQKCGTEMVASLWMTEMSTPMLHAREFLKELSIRDTPLNLLVDIMFAVTFSLARMGVGPYLTFVTLRADNPFVIKAMAFGLQAVSTFWFYKILRMLKYKLRRRGATPHVKPT
;
A
#
# COMPACT_ATOMS: atom_id res chain seq x y z
N MET A 1 -1.75 -13.40 -17.99
CA MET A 1 -0.89 -12.38 -18.64
C MET A 1 -1.65 -11.17 -19.18
N LYS A 2 -2.76 -11.32 -19.92
CA LYS A 2 -3.55 -10.17 -20.42
C LYS A 2 -3.98 -9.17 -19.32
N VAL A 3 -4.47 -9.69 -18.18
CA VAL A 3 -4.87 -8.86 -17.03
C VAL A 3 -3.68 -8.04 -16.50
N LEU A 4 -2.50 -8.65 -16.37
CA LEU A 4 -1.30 -7.95 -15.92
C LEU A 4 -0.84 -6.85 -16.89
N ALA A 5 -1.05 -7.02 -18.20
CA ALA A 5 -0.77 -5.96 -19.17
C ALA A 5 -1.71 -4.77 -19.01
N ILE A 6 -3.01 -5.02 -18.75
CA ILE A 6 -3.97 -3.95 -18.43
C ILE A 6 -3.59 -3.24 -17.13
N THR A 7 -3.21 -4.01 -16.10
CA THR A 7 -2.74 -3.45 -14.83
C THR A 7 -1.46 -2.63 -15.01
N LEU A 8 -0.53 -3.06 -15.86
CA LEU A 8 0.68 -2.28 -16.17
C LEU A 8 0.32 -0.92 -16.76
N SER A 9 -0.58 -0.89 -17.75
CA SER A 9 -1.05 0.36 -18.36
C SER A 9 -1.70 1.28 -17.32
N TYR A 10 -2.50 0.72 -16.41
CA TYR A 10 -3.11 1.47 -15.31
C TYR A 10 -2.05 2.04 -14.35
N MET A 11 -1.04 1.26 -13.96
CA MET A 11 0.04 1.71 -13.08
C MET A 11 0.88 2.84 -13.69
N ILE A 12 1.10 2.79 -15.01
CA ILE A 12 1.76 3.88 -15.75
C ILE A 12 0.87 5.13 -15.75
N TYR A 13 -0.42 4.98 -16.04
CA TYR A 13 -1.37 6.09 -16.00
C TYR A 13 -1.41 6.75 -14.62
N ASP A 14 -1.48 5.96 -13.55
CA ASP A 14 -1.57 6.47 -12.17
C ASP A 14 -0.28 7.19 -11.74
N LEU A 15 0.88 6.67 -12.14
CA LEU A 15 2.15 7.37 -11.95
C LEU A 15 2.17 8.73 -12.70
N MET A 16 1.68 8.77 -13.93
CA MET A 16 1.61 10.03 -14.69
C MET A 16 0.63 11.01 -14.03
N ALA A 17 -0.53 10.55 -13.58
CA ALA A 17 -1.52 11.38 -12.90
C ALA A 17 -0.95 11.98 -11.60
N THR A 18 -0.20 11.20 -10.82
CA THR A 18 0.42 11.66 -9.57
C THR A 18 1.59 12.63 -9.79
N ILE A 19 2.36 12.48 -10.88
CA ILE A 19 3.45 13.41 -11.25
C ILE A 19 2.88 14.74 -11.77
N LEU A 20 1.81 14.69 -12.56
CA LEU A 20 1.21 15.88 -13.18
C LEU A 20 0.26 16.64 -12.23
N GLY A 21 -0.26 15.97 -11.20
CA GLY A 21 -1.08 16.59 -10.16
C GLY A 21 -0.30 17.00 -8.91
N ASP A 22 -1.02 17.54 -7.92
CA ASP A 22 -0.42 18.04 -6.66
C ASP A 22 -0.17 16.95 -5.61
N ASN A 23 -0.40 15.68 -5.94
CA ASN A 23 -0.34 14.54 -5.01
C ASN A 23 0.99 13.77 -5.06
N PHE A 24 2.05 14.35 -5.63
CA PHE A 24 3.34 13.69 -5.76
C PHE A 24 3.99 13.45 -4.39
N THR A 25 4.33 12.19 -4.12
CA THR A 25 5.19 11.82 -2.99
C THR A 25 6.23 10.82 -3.46
N VAL A 26 7.46 10.96 -2.97
CA VAL A 26 8.59 10.11 -3.37
C VAL A 26 8.31 8.64 -3.05
N ASP A 27 7.70 8.35 -1.90
CA ASP A 27 7.35 6.98 -1.52
C ASP A 27 6.30 6.35 -2.45
N ASN A 28 5.32 7.11 -2.91
CA ASN A 28 4.35 6.63 -3.89
C ASN A 28 4.98 6.43 -5.29
N ALA A 29 5.82 7.38 -5.72
CA ALA A 29 6.53 7.24 -7.00
C ALA A 29 7.42 6.00 -7.04
N VAL A 30 8.17 5.73 -5.97
CA VAL A 30 8.99 4.50 -5.85
C VAL A 30 8.12 3.25 -5.86
N HIS A 31 6.97 3.26 -5.19
CA HIS A 31 6.00 2.16 -5.25
C HIS A 31 5.55 1.87 -6.69
N HIS A 32 5.13 2.89 -7.44
CA HIS A 32 4.72 2.73 -8.84
C HIS A 32 5.87 2.26 -9.72
N LEU A 33 7.07 2.83 -9.58
CA LEU A 33 8.24 2.41 -10.39
C LEU A 33 8.59 0.94 -10.16
N VAL A 34 8.63 0.49 -8.90
CA VAL A 34 8.90 -0.92 -8.57
C VAL A 34 7.79 -1.82 -9.11
N SER A 35 6.53 -1.41 -9.01
CA SER A 35 5.39 -2.16 -9.57
C SER A 35 5.42 -2.22 -11.11
N ILE A 36 5.71 -1.11 -11.80
CA ILE A 36 5.81 -1.04 -13.26
C ILE A 36 6.94 -1.93 -13.77
N VAL A 37 8.14 -1.82 -13.20
CA VAL A 37 9.29 -2.63 -13.59
C VAL A 37 9.05 -4.10 -13.25
N GLY A 38 8.46 -4.40 -12.08
CA GLY A 38 8.12 -5.76 -11.68
C GLY A 38 7.10 -6.40 -12.62
N ILE A 39 6.04 -5.67 -12.98
CA ILE A 39 5.00 -6.14 -13.90
C ILE A 39 5.55 -6.30 -15.32
N GLY A 40 6.31 -5.31 -15.80
CA GLY A 40 7.00 -5.37 -17.08
C GLY A 40 7.95 -6.57 -17.18
N ALA A 41 8.73 -6.85 -16.13
CA ALA A 41 9.62 -8.01 -16.09
C ALA A 41 8.85 -9.33 -16.13
N GLY A 42 7.79 -9.49 -15.33
CA GLY A 42 6.97 -10.70 -15.37
C GLY A 42 6.32 -10.95 -16.72
N LEU A 43 5.90 -9.88 -17.42
CA LEU A 43 5.41 -9.95 -18.80
C LEU A 43 6.52 -10.27 -19.80
N ALA A 44 7.70 -9.66 -19.70
CA ALA A 44 8.81 -9.91 -20.62
C ALA A 44 9.35 -11.35 -20.50
N TYR A 45 9.52 -11.85 -19.28
CA TYR A 45 10.02 -13.19 -19.00
C TYR A 45 8.93 -14.28 -18.99
N GLN A 46 7.65 -13.91 -19.10
CA GLN A 46 6.50 -14.81 -18.99
C GLN A 46 6.53 -15.70 -17.74
N LYS A 47 6.93 -15.13 -16.59
CA LYS A 47 7.05 -15.83 -15.29
C LYS A 47 6.29 -15.10 -14.18
N CYS A 48 6.02 -15.81 -13.07
CA CYS A 48 5.46 -15.28 -11.82
C CYS A 48 4.03 -14.68 -11.91
N GLY A 49 3.24 -15.08 -12.91
CA GLY A 49 1.91 -14.49 -13.11
C GLY A 49 0.99 -14.63 -11.89
N THR A 50 0.98 -15.80 -11.24
CA THR A 50 0.15 -16.08 -10.06
C THR A 50 0.60 -15.24 -8.87
N GLU A 51 1.91 -15.19 -8.61
CA GLU A 51 2.48 -14.40 -7.53
C GLU A 51 2.21 -12.91 -7.75
N MET A 52 2.31 -12.42 -8.98
CA MET A 52 2.03 -11.01 -9.28
C MET A 52 0.55 -10.66 -9.08
N VAL A 53 -0.38 -11.52 -9.51
CA VAL A 53 -1.82 -11.31 -9.27
C VAL A 53 -2.13 -11.37 -7.77
N ALA A 54 -1.54 -12.31 -7.03
CA ALA A 54 -1.67 -12.38 -5.59
C ALA A 54 -1.13 -11.11 -4.91
N SER A 55 0.04 -10.63 -5.35
CA SER A 55 0.63 -9.38 -4.87
C SER A 55 -0.29 -8.19 -5.11
N LEU A 56 -0.85 -8.05 -6.31
CA LEU A 56 -1.79 -6.98 -6.65
C LEU A 56 -3.02 -7.03 -5.75
N TRP A 57 -3.63 -8.19 -5.59
CA TRP A 57 -4.81 -8.34 -4.75
C TRP A 57 -4.52 -7.94 -3.29
N MET A 58 -3.38 -8.36 -2.76
CA MET A 58 -2.96 -7.99 -1.40
C MET A 58 -2.68 -6.50 -1.25
N THR A 59 -2.03 -5.88 -2.23
CA THR A 59 -1.78 -4.44 -2.17
C THR A 59 -3.09 -3.65 -2.25
N GLU A 60 -4.07 -4.12 -3.01
CA GLU A 60 -5.36 -3.43 -3.16
C GLU A 60 -6.33 -3.63 -1.99
N MET A 61 -6.18 -4.68 -1.19
CA MET A 61 -7.09 -4.93 -0.03
C MET A 61 -7.18 -3.75 0.94
N SER A 62 -6.09 -3.00 1.14
CA SER A 62 -6.06 -1.84 2.03
C SER A 62 -6.55 -0.54 1.37
N THR A 63 -6.61 -0.49 0.04
CA THR A 63 -6.89 0.72 -0.75
C THR A 63 -8.28 1.32 -0.49
N PRO A 64 -9.38 0.54 -0.34
CA PRO A 64 -10.68 1.12 0.00
C PRO A 64 -10.68 1.92 1.31
N MET A 65 -9.93 1.46 2.32
CA MET A 65 -9.82 2.17 3.60
C MET A 65 -8.91 3.38 3.51
N LEU A 66 -7.89 3.34 2.65
CA LEU A 66 -7.06 4.51 2.34
C LEU A 66 -7.91 5.62 1.71
N HIS A 67 -8.71 5.30 0.68
CA HIS A 67 -9.61 6.26 0.04
C HIS A 67 -10.68 6.76 1.00
N ALA A 68 -11.29 5.89 1.82
CA ALA A 68 -12.25 6.32 2.84
C ALA A 68 -11.63 7.34 3.81
N ARG A 69 -10.37 7.13 4.22
CA ARG A 69 -9.63 8.06 5.08
C ARG A 69 -9.37 9.39 4.39
N GLU A 70 -9.02 9.39 3.11
CA GLU A 70 -8.78 10.60 2.32
C GLU A 70 -10.07 11.40 2.13
N PHE A 71 -11.16 10.71 1.79
CA PHE A 71 -12.50 11.32 1.68
C PHE A 71 -12.93 11.99 3.00
N LEU A 72 -12.72 11.35 4.15
CA LEU A 72 -13.00 11.99 5.45
C LEU A 72 -12.15 13.25 5.68
N LYS A 73 -10.90 13.30 5.19
CA LYS A 73 -10.05 14.49 5.32
C LYS A 73 -10.52 15.63 4.42
N GLU A 74 -11.02 15.33 3.22
CA GLU A 74 -11.61 16.29 2.29
C GLU A 74 -12.89 16.90 2.87
N LEU A 75 -13.74 16.08 3.51
CA LEU A 75 -14.90 16.54 4.27
C LEU A 75 -14.56 17.30 5.57
N SER A 76 -13.27 17.58 5.84
CA SER A 76 -12.79 18.21 7.06
C SER A 76 -13.12 17.43 8.36
N ILE A 77 -13.49 16.16 8.26
CA ILE A 77 -13.75 15.25 9.38
C ILE A 77 -12.40 14.72 9.88
N ARG A 78 -11.74 15.52 10.74
CA ARG A 78 -10.43 15.21 11.32
C ARG A 78 -10.56 14.95 12.81
N ASP A 79 -9.78 14.00 13.32
CA ASP A 79 -9.66 13.70 14.76
C ASP A 79 -10.99 13.32 15.48
N THR A 80 -11.96 12.82 14.73
CA THR A 80 -13.21 12.26 15.25
C THR A 80 -13.08 10.76 15.55
N PRO A 81 -13.99 10.16 16.34
CA PRO A 81 -14.04 8.71 16.54
C PRO A 81 -14.14 7.93 15.21
N LEU A 82 -14.91 8.46 14.24
CA LEU A 82 -15.05 7.87 12.91
C LEU A 82 -13.72 7.89 12.14
N ASN A 83 -13.01 9.01 12.14
CA ASN A 83 -11.70 9.12 11.49
C ASN A 83 -10.70 8.12 12.09
N LEU A 84 -10.69 7.98 13.42
CA LEU A 84 -9.83 6.99 14.09
C LEU A 84 -10.23 5.55 13.75
N LEU A 85 -11.53 5.25 13.66
CA LEU A 85 -12.00 3.92 13.28
C LEU A 85 -11.50 3.54 11.87
N VAL A 86 -11.64 4.45 10.89
CA VAL A 86 -11.15 4.22 9.53
C VAL A 86 -9.62 4.07 9.50
N ASP A 87 -8.88 4.88 10.27
CA ASP A 87 -7.42 4.72 10.40
C ASP A 87 -7.02 3.36 10.98
N ILE A 88 -7.76 2.86 11.98
CA ILE A 88 -7.54 1.52 12.57
C ILE A 88 -7.88 0.44 11.54
N MET A 89 -9.00 0.54 10.83
CA MET A 89 -9.37 -0.41 9.78
C MET A 89 -8.33 -0.45 8.66
N PHE A 90 -7.86 0.71 8.21
CA PHE A 90 -6.76 0.82 7.25
C PHE A 90 -5.49 0.14 7.77
N ALA A 91 -5.11 0.40 9.02
CA ALA A 91 -3.92 -0.22 9.61
C ALA A 91 -4.05 -1.74 9.73
N VAL A 92 -5.21 -2.26 10.13
CA VAL A 92 -5.46 -3.70 10.25
C VAL A 92 -5.40 -4.38 8.89
N THR A 93 -6.13 -3.86 7.89
CA THR A 93 -6.12 -4.45 6.54
C THR A 93 -4.74 -4.39 5.91
N PHE A 94 -4.04 -3.25 6.03
CA PHE A 94 -2.66 -3.09 5.56
C PHE A 94 -1.72 -4.10 6.23
N SER A 95 -1.82 -4.29 7.54
CA SER A 95 -0.96 -5.20 8.31
C SER A 95 -1.18 -6.65 7.90
N LEU A 96 -2.43 -7.11 7.90
CA LEU A 96 -2.75 -8.50 7.56
C LEU A 96 -2.32 -8.83 6.13
N ALA A 97 -2.64 -7.95 5.18
CA ALA A 97 -2.31 -8.14 3.78
C ALA A 97 -0.80 -8.06 3.52
N ARG A 98 -0.17 -6.94 3.88
CA ARG A 98 1.19 -6.60 3.42
C ARG A 98 2.29 -7.01 4.40
N MET A 99 1.99 -7.15 5.69
CA MET A 99 2.96 -7.60 6.70
C MET A 99 2.75 -9.05 7.13
N GLY A 100 1.53 -9.57 7.03
CA GLY A 100 1.23 -10.99 7.23
C GLY A 100 1.57 -11.81 5.99
N VAL A 101 0.80 -11.63 4.92
CA VAL A 101 0.91 -12.46 3.70
C VAL A 101 2.01 -11.97 2.75
N GLY A 102 2.23 -10.66 2.65
CA GLY A 102 3.26 -10.04 1.80
C GLY A 102 4.66 -10.68 1.92
N PRO A 103 5.26 -10.79 3.12
CA PRO A 103 6.59 -11.37 3.28
C PRO A 103 6.67 -12.83 2.84
N TYR A 104 5.61 -13.61 3.05
CA TYR A 104 5.54 -15.00 2.60
C TYR A 104 5.61 -15.06 1.07
N LEU A 105 4.82 -14.23 0.39
CA LEU A 105 4.84 -14.20 -1.07
C LEU A 105 6.20 -13.75 -1.61
N THR A 106 6.78 -12.69 -1.04
CA THR A 106 8.13 -12.24 -1.39
C THR A 106 9.15 -13.35 -1.18
N PHE A 107 9.09 -14.08 -0.06
CA PHE A 107 9.99 -15.19 0.22
C PHE A 107 9.89 -16.31 -0.83
N VAL A 108 8.69 -16.70 -1.21
CA VAL A 108 8.47 -17.70 -2.27
C VAL A 108 9.03 -17.21 -3.61
N THR A 109 8.78 -15.95 -3.98
CA THR A 109 9.32 -15.36 -5.23
C THR A 109 10.85 -15.29 -5.22
N LEU A 110 11.47 -15.00 -4.08
CA LEU A 110 12.93 -14.92 -3.94
C LEU A 110 13.60 -16.31 -4.02
N ARG A 111 12.96 -17.35 -3.46
CA ARG A 111 13.49 -18.72 -3.49
C ARG A 111 13.33 -19.41 -4.84
N ALA A 112 12.29 -19.09 -5.59
CA ALA A 112 12.06 -19.66 -6.91
C ALA A 112 13.17 -19.26 -7.92
N ASP A 113 13.31 -20.04 -8.99
CA ASP A 113 14.25 -19.76 -10.08
C ASP A 113 13.71 -18.66 -11.02
N ASN A 114 13.74 -17.45 -10.47
CA ASN A 114 13.27 -16.23 -11.13
C ASN A 114 14.45 -15.33 -11.54
N PRO A 115 14.31 -14.60 -12.66
CA PRO A 115 15.24 -13.54 -13.03
C PRO A 115 15.50 -12.58 -11.87
N PHE A 116 16.75 -12.11 -11.76
CA PHE A 116 17.17 -11.21 -10.70
C PHE A 116 16.26 -9.97 -10.57
N VAL A 117 15.82 -9.40 -11.70
CA VAL A 117 14.94 -8.23 -11.71
C VAL A 117 13.61 -8.50 -10.99
N ILE A 118 12.97 -9.66 -11.21
CA ILE A 118 11.71 -10.01 -10.54
C ILE A 118 11.93 -10.12 -9.03
N LYS A 119 13.04 -10.73 -8.61
CA LYS A 119 13.41 -10.86 -7.19
C LYS A 119 13.64 -9.50 -6.55
N ALA A 120 14.40 -8.62 -7.22
CA ALA A 120 14.66 -7.27 -6.75
C ALA A 120 13.37 -6.44 -6.61
N MET A 121 12.45 -6.54 -7.58
CA MET A 121 11.18 -5.80 -7.52
C MET A 121 10.24 -6.36 -6.45
N ALA A 122 10.16 -7.68 -6.27
CA ALA A 122 9.37 -8.30 -5.20
C ALA A 122 9.86 -7.87 -3.80
N PHE A 123 11.18 -7.82 -3.61
CA PHE A 123 11.78 -7.29 -2.38
C PHE A 123 11.52 -5.80 -2.22
N GLY A 124 11.69 -5.01 -3.28
CA GLY A 124 11.44 -3.56 -3.28
C GLY A 124 10.01 -3.24 -2.86
N LEU A 125 9.03 -3.98 -3.36
CA LEU A 125 7.62 -3.78 -3.03
C LEU A 125 7.34 -4.07 -1.54
N GLN A 126 7.96 -5.12 -1.00
CA GLN A 126 7.86 -5.44 0.43
C GLN A 126 8.57 -4.38 1.29
N ALA A 127 9.71 -3.84 0.84
CA ALA A 127 10.44 -2.79 1.53
C ALA A 127 9.62 -1.48 1.63
N VAL A 128 9.03 -1.03 0.52
CA VAL A 128 8.13 0.15 0.52
C VAL A 128 6.92 -0.09 1.42
N SER A 129 6.34 -1.29 1.38
CA SER A 129 5.23 -1.65 2.26
C SER A 129 5.62 -1.59 3.74
N THR A 130 6.82 -2.04 4.08
CA THR A 130 7.36 -1.99 5.45
C THR A 130 7.59 -0.56 5.91
N PHE A 131 8.11 0.31 5.02
CA PHE A 131 8.25 1.73 5.28
C PHE A 131 6.90 2.42 5.56
N TRP A 132 5.87 2.13 4.77
CA TRP A 132 4.52 2.62 5.01
C TRP A 132 3.92 2.09 6.31
N PHE A 133 4.14 0.82 6.64
CA PHE A 133 3.69 0.26 7.90
C PHE A 133 4.26 1.05 9.10
N TYR A 134 5.55 1.40 9.06
CA TYR A 134 6.15 2.25 10.08
C TYR A 134 5.48 3.64 10.18
N LYS A 135 5.14 4.28 9.04
CA LYS A 135 4.37 5.55 9.04
C LYS A 135 2.99 5.37 9.68
N ILE A 136 2.30 4.26 9.41
CA ILE A 136 0.98 3.95 9.98
C ILE A 136 1.07 3.78 11.50
N LEU A 137 2.03 3.00 12.00
CA LEU A 137 2.23 2.79 13.44
C LEU A 137 2.48 4.12 14.17
N ARG A 138 3.31 4.99 13.59
CA ARG A 138 3.56 6.33 14.17
C ARG A 138 2.31 7.18 14.23
N MET A 139 1.51 7.19 13.17
CA MET A 139 0.24 7.92 13.11
C MET A 139 -0.74 7.42 14.19
N LEU A 140 -0.91 6.10 14.32
CA LEU A 140 -1.81 5.52 15.32
C LEU A 140 -1.34 5.84 16.75
N LYS A 141 -0.05 5.66 17.04
CA LYS A 141 0.53 6.00 18.34
C LYS A 141 0.26 7.46 18.72
N TYR A 142 0.44 8.37 17.75
CA TYR A 142 0.17 9.79 17.95
C TYR A 142 -1.30 10.07 18.27
N LYS A 143 -2.23 9.52 17.47
CA LYS A 143 -3.68 9.73 17.65
C LYS A 143 -4.21 9.15 18.95
N LEU A 144 -3.76 7.95 19.34
CA LEU A 144 -4.16 7.31 20.59
C LEU A 144 -3.66 8.10 21.81
N ARG A 145 -2.40 8.56 21.79
CA ARG A 145 -1.85 9.38 22.88
C ARG A 145 -2.61 10.70 23.04
N ARG A 146 -2.98 11.35 21.93
CA ARG A 146 -3.72 12.62 21.97
C ARG A 146 -5.12 12.46 22.56
N ARG A 147 -5.79 11.35 22.25
CA ARG A 147 -7.14 11.03 22.75
C ARG A 147 -7.15 10.67 24.25
N GLY A 148 -6.09 10.01 24.72
CA GLY A 148 -5.89 9.77 26.16
C GLY A 148 -5.54 11.02 26.96
N ALA A 149 -5.02 12.07 26.31
CA ALA A 149 -4.68 13.34 26.94
C ALA A 149 -5.84 14.34 27.01
N THR A 150 -6.89 14.19 26.20
CA THR A 150 -8.11 14.99 26.30
C THR A 150 -8.95 14.49 27.48
N PRO A 151 -9.20 15.29 28.54
CA PRO A 151 -10.07 14.88 29.64
C PRO A 151 -11.46 14.61 29.09
N HIS A 152 -12.07 13.52 29.56
CA HIS A 152 -13.50 13.27 29.35
C HIS A 152 -14.27 14.37 30.09
N VAL A 153 -14.60 15.47 29.41
CA VAL A 153 -15.60 16.42 29.93
C VAL A 153 -16.92 15.67 29.90
N LYS A 154 -17.43 15.31 31.08
CA LYS A 154 -18.77 14.75 31.22
C LYS A 154 -19.76 15.80 30.71
N PRO A 155 -20.74 15.44 29.87
CA PRO A 155 -21.85 16.33 29.58
C PRO A 155 -22.58 16.60 30.91
N THR A 156 -22.66 17.88 31.28
CA THR A 156 -23.47 18.42 32.38
C THR A 156 -24.94 18.40 32.04
#